data_AF-A0AB37HNR6-F1
#
_entry.id   AF-A0AB37HNR6-F1
#
_cell.length_a   1.000
_cell.length_b   1.000
_cell.length_c   1.000
_cell.angle_alpha   90.00
_cell.angle_beta   90.00
_cell.angle_gamma   90.00
#
_symmetry.space_group_name_H-M   'P 1'
#
loop_
_entity.id
_entity.type
_entity.pdbx_description
1 polymer ?
#
loop_
_entity_poly.entity_id
_entity_poly.type
_entity_poly.pdbx_seq_one_letter_code
_entity_poly.pdbx_strand_id
1 'polypeptide(L)'
;MKRIQNKMELLSIKKELHDDLIQYLMEEFYGLYEYLSNGENIEEFTLPFCQAMMVLETEKELAELTRNQIELEFMEEVCLKSIIVLRIGIRQSDDIQLCYAIIKV
;
A
#
# COMPACT_ATOMS: atom_id res chain seq x y z
N MET A 1 0.83 -10.76 -4.63
CA MET A 1 0.87 -9.29 -4.62
C MET A 1 -0.48 -8.80 -5.06
N LYS A 2 -1.16 -8.05 -4.19
CA LYS A 2 -2.46 -7.46 -4.46
C LYS A 2 -2.27 -5.98 -4.77
N ARG A 3 -2.91 -5.49 -5.83
CA ARG A 3 -2.95 -4.07 -6.20
C ARG A 3 -4.27 -3.48 -5.74
N ILE A 4 -4.22 -2.26 -5.24
CA ILE A 4 -5.38 -1.49 -4.78
C ILE A 4 -5.28 -0.11 -5.41
N GLN A 5 -6.19 0.19 -6.33
CA GLN A 5 -6.34 1.49 -6.96
C GLN A 5 -7.59 2.21 -6.49
N ASN A 6 -8.62 1.50 -6.06
CA ASN A 6 -9.89 2.08 -5.67
C ASN A 6 -10.45 1.42 -4.40
N LYS A 7 -11.48 2.05 -3.86
CA LYS A 7 -12.17 1.61 -2.65
C LYS A 7 -12.73 0.19 -2.77
N MET A 8 -13.24 -0.19 -3.94
CA MET A 8 -13.84 -1.51 -4.14
C MET A 8 -12.80 -2.63 -4.06
N GLU A 9 -11.63 -2.42 -4.66
CA GLU A 9 -10.49 -3.34 -4.56
C GLU A 9 -10.03 -3.48 -3.11
N LEU A 10 -9.91 -2.37 -2.38
CA LEU A 10 -9.57 -2.39 -0.95
C LEU A 10 -10.58 -3.19 -0.10
N LEU A 11 -11.88 -3.01 -0.36
CA LEU A 11 -12.92 -3.75 0.35
C LEU A 11 -12.94 -5.24 -0.02
N SER A 12 -12.59 -5.58 -1.26
CA SER A 12 -12.58 -6.97 -1.74
C SER A 12 -11.57 -7.84 -1.00
N ILE A 13 -10.43 -7.27 -0.60
CA ILE A 13 -9.34 -7.99 0.07
C ILE A 13 -9.49 -8.02 1.60
N LYS A 14 -10.52 -7.35 2.14
CA LYS A 14 -10.74 -7.21 3.59
C LYS A 14 -10.82 -8.55 4.33
N LYS A 15 -11.35 -9.59 3.69
CA LYS A 15 -11.50 -10.93 4.29
C LYS A 15 -10.23 -11.78 4.23
N GLU A 16 -9.23 -11.34 3.48
CA GLU A 16 -8.02 -12.11 3.19
C GLU A 16 -6.81 -11.66 4.02
N LEU A 17 -6.87 -10.45 4.59
CA LEU A 17 -5.76 -9.85 5.32
C LEU A 17 -6.11 -9.63 6.80
N HIS A 18 -5.07 -9.43 7.60
CA HIS A 18 -5.21 -9.14 9.02
C HIS A 18 -5.99 -7.82 9.24
N ASP A 19 -6.90 -7.79 10.21
CA ASP A 19 -7.79 -6.64 10.46
C ASP A 19 -7.01 -5.33 10.70
N ASP A 20 -5.96 -5.36 11.53
CA ASP A 20 -5.08 -4.20 11.74
C ASP A 20 -4.47 -3.67 10.43
N LEU A 21 -4.02 -4.56 9.53
CA LEU A 21 -3.49 -4.14 8.24
C LEU A 21 -4.58 -3.51 7.39
N ILE A 22 -5.77 -4.10 7.33
CA ILE A 22 -6.89 -3.51 6.56
C ILE A 22 -7.24 -2.12 7.08
N GLN A 23 -7.36 -1.96 8.39
CA GLN A 23 -7.65 -0.66 8.98
C GLN A 23 -6.58 0.37 8.61
N TYR A 24 -5.31 -0.02 8.68
CA TYR A 24 -4.18 0.83 8.29
C TYR A 24 -4.19 1.18 6.79
N LEU A 25 -4.44 0.21 5.91
CA LEU A 25 -4.56 0.45 4.46
C LEU A 25 -5.75 1.36 4.13
N MET A 26 -6.85 1.27 4.87
CA MET A 26 -7.96 2.22 4.72
C MET A 26 -7.53 3.64 5.03
N GLU A 27 -6.85 3.86 6.16
CA GLU A 27 -6.32 5.18 6.53
C GLU A 27 -5.35 5.74 5.49
N GLU A 28 -4.40 4.93 5.00
CA GLU A 28 -3.49 5.34 3.93
C GLU A 28 -4.24 5.67 2.62
N PHE A 29 -5.23 4.87 2.24
CA PHE A 29 -6.04 5.13 1.04
C PHE A 29 -6.83 6.43 1.15
N TYR A 30 -7.44 6.72 2.31
CA TYR A 30 -8.15 7.97 2.53
C TYR A 30 -7.19 9.17 2.49
N GLY A 31 -5.98 9.05 3.03
CA GLY A 31 -4.96 10.09 2.93
C GLY A 31 -4.57 10.38 1.48
N LEU A 32 -4.39 9.34 0.66
CA LEU A 32 -4.14 9.51 -0.78
C LEU A 32 -5.32 10.14 -1.51
N TYR A 33 -6.56 9.74 -1.18
CA TYR A 33 -7.77 10.32 -1.73
C TYR A 33 -7.86 11.83 -1.42
N GLU A 34 -7.63 12.24 -0.17
CA GLU A 34 -7.64 13.65 0.20
C GLU A 34 -6.59 14.47 -0.56
N TYR A 35 -5.43 13.88 -0.83
CA TYR A 35 -4.34 14.54 -1.56
C TYR A 35 -4.55 14.59 -3.08
N LEU A 36 -5.08 13.52 -3.69
CA LEU A 36 -5.06 13.32 -5.14
C LEU A 36 -6.42 13.49 -5.84
N SER A 37 -7.53 13.36 -5.11
CA SER A 37 -8.88 13.29 -5.72
C SER A 37 -9.28 14.54 -6.50
N ASN A 38 -8.71 15.72 -6.20
CA ASN A 38 -9.08 16.99 -6.82
C ASN A 38 -10.61 17.24 -6.82
N GLY A 39 -11.32 16.79 -5.78
CA GLY A 39 -12.78 16.93 -5.64
C GLY A 39 -13.61 15.82 -6.28
N GLU A 40 -12.98 14.77 -6.80
CA GLU A 40 -13.66 13.53 -7.23
C GLU A 40 -14.36 12.84 -6.04
N ASN A 41 -15.45 12.13 -6.31
CA ASN A 41 -16.13 11.32 -5.31
C ASN A 41 -15.30 10.06 -4.98
N ILE A 42 -15.20 9.70 -3.70
CA ILE A 42 -14.48 8.49 -3.27
C ILE A 42 -14.93 7.18 -3.93
N GLU A 43 -16.20 7.07 -4.31
CA GLU A 43 -16.71 5.87 -5.00
C GLU A 43 -16.21 5.78 -6.44
N GLU A 44 -15.78 6.89 -7.02
CA GLU A 44 -15.26 7.00 -8.40
C GLU A 44 -13.72 7.10 -8.41
N PHE A 45 -13.14 7.55 -7.30
CA PHE A 45 -11.70 7.76 -7.14
C PHE A 45 -10.88 6.50 -7.41
N THR A 46 -9.91 6.67 -8.32
CA THR A 46 -8.97 5.63 -8.72
C THR A 46 -7.56 6.21 -8.72
N LEU A 47 -6.68 5.60 -7.95
CA LEU A 47 -5.25 5.91 -7.94
C LEU A 47 -4.64 5.64 -9.32
N PRO A 48 -3.77 6.55 -9.80
CA PRO A 48 -2.90 6.28 -10.94
C PRO A 48 -2.14 4.97 -10.74
N PHE A 49 -1.86 4.26 -11.84
CA PHE A 49 -1.18 2.96 -11.78
C PHE A 49 0.17 3.02 -11.05
N CYS A 50 0.94 4.09 -11.25
CA CYS A 50 2.22 4.34 -10.59
C CYS A 50 2.10 4.60 -9.07
N GLN A 51 0.92 5.01 -8.59
CA GLN A 51 0.65 5.33 -7.18
C GLN A 51 -0.26 4.29 -6.51
N ALA A 52 -0.62 3.22 -7.23
CA ALA A 52 -1.45 2.15 -6.68
C ALA A 52 -0.80 1.55 -5.42
N MET A 53 -1.61 1.30 -4.40
CA MET A 53 -1.12 0.64 -3.19
C MET A 53 -0.89 -0.85 -3.49
N MET A 54 0.25 -1.38 -3.07
CA MET A 54 0.63 -2.77 -3.31
C MET A 54 0.76 -3.52 -1.99
N VAL A 55 0.07 -4.65 -1.84
CA VAL A 55 0.25 -5.55 -0.69
C VAL A 55 1.10 -6.73 -1.12
N LEU A 56 2.25 -6.91 -0.47
CA LEU A 56 3.18 -8.01 -0.66
C LEU A 56 2.78 -9.14 0.30
N GLU A 57 2.57 -10.32 -0.24
CA GLU A 57 2.04 -11.47 0.50
C GLU A 57 3.13 -12.50 0.81
N THR A 58 4.28 -12.41 0.14
CA THR A 58 5.37 -13.37 0.28
C THR A 58 6.72 -12.68 0.47
N GLU A 59 7.63 -13.35 1.19
CA GLU A 59 9.02 -12.92 1.35
C GLU A 59 9.74 -12.78 -0.01
N LYS A 60 9.34 -13.58 -1.01
CA LYS A 60 9.86 -13.48 -2.38
C LYS A 60 9.50 -12.15 -3.03
N GLU A 61 8.26 -11.71 -2.91
CA GLU A 61 7.80 -10.43 -3.47
C GLU A 61 8.52 -9.26 -2.83
N LEU A 62 8.72 -9.31 -1.51
CA LEU A 62 9.51 -8.32 -0.80
C LEU A 62 10.96 -8.27 -1.31
N ALA A 63 11.62 -9.43 -1.39
CA ALA A 63 13.01 -9.51 -1.84
C ALA A 63 13.20 -9.09 -3.30
N GLU A 64 12.21 -9.32 -4.16
CA GLU A 64 12.21 -8.84 -5.55
C GLU A 64 12.03 -7.33 -5.63
N LEU A 65 11.09 -6.77 -4.85
CA LEU A 65 10.82 -5.33 -4.80
C LEU A 65 12.03 -4.54 -4.27
N THR A 66 12.68 -5.01 -3.21
CA THR A 66 13.80 -4.31 -2.56
C THR A 66 15.15 -4.62 -3.22
N ARG A 67 15.18 -5.38 -4.31
CA ARG A 67 16.42 -5.74 -5.01
C ARG A 67 17.09 -4.52 -5.65
N ASN A 68 16.28 -3.60 -6.19
CA ASN A 68 16.76 -2.38 -6.81
C ASN A 68 16.78 -1.23 -5.80
N GLN A 69 17.92 -1.01 -5.16
CA GLN A 69 18.06 0.05 -4.15
C GLN A 69 17.95 1.47 -4.71
N ILE A 70 18.06 1.66 -6.03
CA ILE A 70 17.96 3.00 -6.65
C ILE A 70 16.52 3.51 -6.62
N GLU A 71 15.55 2.60 -6.75
CA GLU A 71 14.12 2.95 -6.77
C GLU A 71 13.51 2.97 -5.36
N LEU A 72 14.25 2.50 -4.35
CA LEU A 72 13.80 2.51 -2.97
C LEU A 72 13.95 3.92 -2.38
N GLU A 73 12.83 4.60 -2.15
CA GLU A 73 12.81 5.91 -1.52
C GLU A 73 12.89 5.79 0.01
N PHE A 74 12.09 4.89 0.59
CA PHE A 74 12.09 4.60 2.01
C PHE A 74 11.59 3.19 2.31
N MET A 75 11.93 2.69 3.50
CA MET A 75 11.45 1.43 4.05
C MET A 75 11.40 1.55 5.57
N GLU A 76 10.20 1.52 6.13
CA GLU A 76 9.95 1.83 7.54
C GLU A 76 9.04 0.79 8.18
N GLU A 77 9.27 0.51 9.46
CA GLU A 77 8.41 -0.36 10.26
C GLU A 77 7.30 0.45 10.93
N VAL A 78 6.06 0.03 10.71
CA VAL A 78 4.86 0.56 11.32
C VAL A 78 4.35 -0.46 12.32
N CYS A 79 4.48 -0.15 13.61
CA CYS A 79 3.95 -0.97 14.69
C CYS A 79 2.44 -0.75 14.83
N LEU A 80 1.65 -1.72 14.36
CA LEU A 80 0.20 -1.76 14.60
C LEU A 80 -0.08 -2.49 15.93
N LYS A 81 -1.35 -2.71 16.28
CA LYS A 81 -1.71 -3.23 17.60
C LYS A 81 -1.23 -4.66 17.81
N SER A 82 -1.32 -5.52 16.80
CA SER A 82 -0.93 -6.94 16.89
C SER A 82 0.05 -7.40 15.83
N ILE A 83 0.50 -6.53 14.92
CA ILE A 83 1.45 -6.85 13.85
C ILE A 83 2.41 -5.70 13.59
N ILE A 84 3.54 -6.01 12.96
CA ILE A 84 4.45 -5.02 12.38
C ILE A 84 4.28 -5.06 10.87
N VAL A 85 4.08 -3.89 10.26
CA VAL A 85 3.95 -3.71 8.82
C VAL A 85 5.16 -2.94 8.31
N LEU A 86 5.82 -3.48 7.30
CA LEU A 86 6.80 -2.75 6.52
C LEU A 86 6.07 -1.86 5.52
N ARG A 87 6.25 -0.55 5.63
CA ARG A 87 5.78 0.45 4.67
C ARG A 87 6.94 0.88 3.80
N ILE A 88 6.79 0.71 2.50
CA ILE A 88 7.88 0.86 1.53
C ILE A 88 7.45 1.87 0.47
N GLY A 89 8.27 2.88 0.26
CA GLY A 89 8.11 3.83 -0.84
C GLY A 89 9.02 3.44 -1.99
N ILE A 90 8.44 3.15 -3.15
CA ILE A 90 9.18 2.86 -4.38
C ILE A 90 8.92 3.99 -5.39
N ARG A 91 9.99 4.59 -5.90
CA ARG A 91 9.93 5.57 -6.97
C ARG A 91 9.45 4.89 -8.26
N GLN A 92 8.33 5.35 -8.79
CA GLN A 92 7.72 4.88 -10.03
C GLN A 92 7.50 6.10 -10.93
N SER A 93 8.31 6.23 -11.97
CA SER A 93 8.37 7.43 -12.81
C SER A 93 8.71 8.67 -11.95
N ASP A 94 7.76 9.59 -11.77
CA ASP A 94 7.92 10.82 -11.01
C ASP A 94 7.16 10.80 -9.67
N ASP A 95 6.55 9.66 -9.33
CA ASP A 95 5.72 9.47 -8.15
C ASP A 95 6.28 8.40 -7.21
N ILE A 96 5.67 8.28 -6.02
CA ILE A 96 5.97 7.23 -5.04
C ILE A 96 4.81 6.22 -5.02
N GLN A 97 5.12 4.96 -5.29
CA GLN A 97 4.25 3.83 -5.06
C GLN A 97 4.42 3.32 -3.63
N LEU A 98 3.30 3.12 -2.93
CA LEU A 98 3.32 2.58 -1.57
C LEU A 98 3.11 1.07 -1.59
N CYS A 99 4.07 0.34 -1.02
CA CYS A 99 4.03 -1.10 -0.86
C CYS A 99 4.02 -1.48 0.63
N TYR A 100 3.28 -2.53 0.97
CA TYR A 100 3.05 -2.95 2.35
C TYR A 100 3.33 -4.46 2.50
N ALA A 101 4.05 -4.85 3.55
CA ALA A 101 4.29 -6.26 3.87
C ALA A 101 4.19 -6.48 5.37
N ILE A 102 3.63 -7.62 5.80
CA ILE A 102 3.67 -7.99 7.23
C ILE A 102 5.04 -8.61 7.52
N ILE A 103 5.74 -8.08 8.52
CA ILE A 103 6.93 -8.73 9.08
C ILE A 103 6.43 -9.57 10.26
N LYS A 104 6.75 -10.87 10.24
CA LYS A 104 6.32 -11.82 11.28
C LYS A 104 6.56 -11.26 12.69
N VAL A 105 5.55 -11.43 13.56
CA VAL A 105 5.65 -11.27 15.02
C VAL A 105 6.44 -12.42 15.62
#